data_AF-A0A143QK50-F1
#
_entry.id   AF-A0A143QK50-F1
#
_cell.length_a   1.000
_cell.length_b   1.000
_cell.length_c   1.000
_cell.angle_alpha   90.00
_cell.angle_beta   90.00
_cell.angle_gamma   90.00
#
_symmetry.space_group_name_H-M   'P 1'
#
loop_
_entity.id
_entity.type
_entity.pdbx_description
1 polymer ?
#
loop_
_entity_poly.entity_id
_entity_poly.type
_entity_poly.pdbx_seq_one_letter_code
_entity_poly.pdbx_strand_id
1 'polypeptide(L)'
;MTDKSAVEPVTRTTIDRAVGVLIALRGCSPDEAFAELAAHSFRFDVSLVQSARSIVTAARGMDSDNGVGCAAMSSAQEEWGSLLADRRDGFGHVA
;
A
#
# COMPACT_ATOMS: atom_id res chain seq x y z
N MET A 1 -35.39 -7.10 -0.47
CA MET A 1 -34.67 -5.88 -0.05
C MET A 1 -33.23 -6.28 0.18
N THR A 2 -32.40 -6.13 -0.85
CA THR A 2 -31.01 -6.57 -0.86
C THR A 2 -30.15 -5.54 -0.14
N ASP A 3 -29.49 -5.95 0.94
CA ASP A 3 -28.48 -5.15 1.63
C ASP A 3 -27.26 -5.00 0.71
N LYS A 4 -27.23 -3.89 -0.03
CA LYS A 4 -26.15 -3.47 -0.93
C LYS A 4 -25.31 -2.38 -0.25
N SER A 5 -24.95 -2.56 1.02
CA SER A 5 -24.28 -1.49 1.78
C SER A 5 -23.03 -1.91 2.55
N ALA A 6 -22.79 -3.20 2.81
CA ALA A 6 -21.66 -3.58 3.67
C ALA A 6 -20.34 -3.96 2.95
N VAL A 7 -20.33 -4.17 1.63
CA VAL A 7 -19.14 -4.67 0.90
C VAL A 7 -18.25 -3.58 0.28
N GLU A 8 -18.74 -2.35 0.16
CA GLU A 8 -18.10 -1.26 -0.60
C GLU A 8 -16.92 -0.54 0.12
N PRO A 9 -16.85 -0.38 1.46
CA PRO A 9 -15.72 0.32 2.08
C PRO A 9 -14.48 -0.57 2.26
N VAL A 10 -14.67 -1.88 2.41
CA VAL A 10 -13.59 -2.85 2.66
C VAL A 10 -12.73 -3.07 1.41
N THR A 11 -13.32 -2.99 0.21
CA THR A 11 -12.63 -3.20 -1.06
C THR A 11 -11.62 -2.09 -1.34
N ARG A 12 -12.04 -0.82 -1.22
CA ARG A 12 -11.18 0.36 -1.41
C ARG A 12 -10.06 0.41 -0.38
N THR A 13 -10.39 0.18 0.89
CA THR A 13 -9.39 0.12 1.98
C THR A 13 -8.33 -0.97 1.76
N THR A 14 -8.73 -2.10 1.19
CA THR A 14 -7.79 -3.21 0.92
C THR A 14 -6.86 -2.88 -0.24
N ILE A 15 -7.39 -2.22 -1.28
CA ILE A 15 -6.62 -1.71 -2.41
C ILE A 15 -5.61 -0.66 -1.92
N ASP A 16 -6.04 0.32 -1.13
CA ASP A 16 -5.17 1.38 -0.62
C ASP A 16 -4.06 0.82 0.28
N ARG A 17 -4.35 -0.23 1.07
CA ARG A 17 -3.32 -0.94 1.86
C ARG A 17 -2.33 -1.68 0.99
N ALA A 18 -2.78 -2.35 -0.07
CA ALA A 18 -1.89 -3.01 -1.00
C ALA A 18 -1.00 -1.98 -1.72
N VAL A 19 -1.55 -0.82 -2.11
CA VAL A 19 -0.81 0.31 -2.67
C VAL A 19 0.23 0.81 -1.66
N GLY A 20 -0.14 1.03 -0.39
CA GLY A 20 0.80 1.43 0.66
C GLY A 20 1.92 0.41 0.90
N VAL A 21 1.60 -0.89 0.87
CA VAL A 21 2.60 -1.97 0.92
C VAL A 21 3.53 -1.91 -0.29
N LEU A 22 3.00 -1.71 -1.51
CA LEU A 22 3.81 -1.58 -2.72
C LEU A 22 4.70 -0.32 -2.69
N ILE A 23 4.19 0.81 -2.20
CA ILE A 23 4.98 2.03 -1.97
C ILE A 23 6.10 1.76 -0.96
N ALA A 24 5.79 1.11 0.17
CA ALA A 24 6.78 0.80 1.19
C ALA A 24 7.85 -0.19 0.68
N LEU A 25 7.45 -1.19 -0.11
CA LEU A 25 8.36 -2.20 -0.67
C LEU A 25 9.19 -1.68 -1.84
N ARG A 26 8.66 -0.78 -2.67
CA ARG A 26 9.27 -0.36 -3.95
C ARG A 26 9.68 1.11 -4.00
N GLY A 27 9.30 1.92 -3.01
CA GLY A 27 9.58 3.36 -2.98
C GLY A 27 8.96 4.15 -4.14
N CYS A 28 7.92 3.61 -4.77
CA CYS A 28 7.28 4.21 -5.94
C CYS A 28 6.17 5.19 -5.56
N SER A 29 5.70 5.96 -6.54
CA SER A 29 4.55 6.85 -6.37
C SER A 29 3.25 6.06 -6.21
N PRO A 30 2.19 6.67 -5.64
CA PRO A 30 0.89 6.02 -5.51
C PRO A 30 0.30 5.55 -6.86
N ASP A 31 0.48 6.33 -7.92
CA ASP A 31 -0.01 5.99 -9.25
C ASP A 31 0.72 4.78 -9.84
N GLU A 32 2.04 4.70 -9.66
CA GLU A 32 2.84 3.54 -10.08
C GLU A 32 2.49 2.29 -9.28
N ALA A 33 2.33 2.41 -7.96
CA ALA A 33 1.91 1.31 -7.10
C ALA A 33 0.52 0.79 -7.49
N PHE A 34 -0.41 1.70 -7.82
CA PHE A 34 -1.73 1.32 -8.30
C PHE A 34 -1.68 0.66 -9.69
N ALA A 35 -0.88 1.20 -10.60
CA ALA A 35 -0.68 0.62 -11.93
C ALA A 35 -0.09 -0.80 -11.84
N GLU A 36 0.83 -1.03 -10.90
CA GLU A 36 1.37 -2.37 -10.64
C GLU A 36 0.32 -3.33 -10.07
N LEU A 37 -0.48 -2.88 -9.12
CA LEU A 37 -1.59 -3.67 -8.59
C LEU A 37 -2.59 -4.04 -9.71
N ALA A 38 -2.87 -3.11 -10.61
CA ALA A 38 -3.72 -3.36 -11.78
C ALA A 38 -3.04 -4.35 -12.76
N ALA A 39 -1.76 -4.19 -13.05
CA ALA A 39 -1.01 -5.12 -13.89
C ALA A 39 -0.96 -6.53 -13.31
N HIS A 40 -0.87 -6.66 -11.97
CA HIS A 40 -0.96 -7.93 -11.27
C HIS A 40 -2.34 -8.57 -11.48
N SER A 41 -3.41 -7.79 -11.30
CA SER A 41 -4.78 -8.24 -11.56
C SER A 41 -4.97 -8.76 -12.98
N PHE A 42 -4.48 -8.03 -13.99
CA PHE A 42 -4.54 -8.46 -15.39
C PHE A 42 -3.69 -9.70 -15.68
N ARG A 43 -2.48 -9.79 -15.14
CA ARG A 43 -1.55 -10.91 -15.39
C ARG A 43 -2.07 -12.23 -14.86
N PHE A 44 -2.73 -12.21 -13.71
CA PHE A 44 -3.21 -13.41 -13.03
C PHE A 44 -4.70 -13.68 -13.24
N ASP A 45 -5.38 -12.86 -14.05
CA ASP A 45 -6.82 -12.96 -14.33
C ASP A 45 -7.70 -13.04 -13.06
N VAL A 46 -7.33 -12.24 -12.05
CA VAL A 46 -8.06 -12.14 -10.78
C VAL A 46 -8.48 -10.71 -10.54
N SER A 47 -9.56 -10.51 -9.79
CA SER A 47 -10.02 -9.15 -9.50
C SER A 47 -8.98 -8.33 -8.71
N LEU A 48 -9.02 -7.02 -8.90
CA LEU A 48 -8.12 -6.06 -8.22
C LEU A 48 -8.16 -6.23 -6.70
N VAL A 49 -9.35 -6.49 -6.14
CA VAL A 49 -9.55 -6.73 -4.72
C VAL A 49 -8.89 -8.03 -4.26
N GLN A 50 -8.95 -9.10 -5.05
CA GLN A 50 -8.29 -10.36 -4.71
C GLN A 50 -6.76 -10.24 -4.80
N SER A 51 -6.26 -9.52 -5.80
CA SER A 51 -4.84 -9.15 -5.87
C SER A 51 -4.39 -8.36 -4.63
N ALA A 52 -5.16 -7.35 -4.25
CA ALA A 52 -4.86 -6.53 -3.09
C ALA A 52 -4.87 -7.35 -1.78
N ARG A 53 -5.84 -8.26 -1.62
CA ARG A 53 -5.90 -9.17 -0.47
C ARG A 53 -4.70 -10.10 -0.41
N SER A 54 -4.29 -10.66 -1.54
CA SER A 54 -3.11 -11.53 -1.63
C SER A 54 -1.84 -10.80 -1.18
N ILE A 55 -1.61 -9.58 -1.69
CA ILE A 55 -0.45 -8.75 -1.35
C ILE A 55 -0.42 -8.39 0.13
N VAL A 56 -1.55 -7.94 0.70
CA VAL A 56 -1.65 -7.61 2.12
C VAL A 56 -1.44 -8.83 3.01
N THR A 57 -1.94 -10.00 2.59
CA THR A 57 -1.77 -11.25 3.33
C THR A 57 -0.31 -11.71 3.31
N ALA A 58 0.34 -11.63 2.14
CA ALA A 58 1.76 -11.90 2.01
C ALA A 58 2.61 -10.97 2.90
N ALA A 59 2.33 -9.66 2.89
CA ALA A 59 3.04 -8.67 3.72
C ALA A 59 2.89 -8.95 5.22
N ARG A 60 1.69 -9.35 5.68
CA ARG A 60 1.48 -9.74 7.08
C ARG A 60 2.25 -11.00 7.47
N GLY A 61 2.39 -11.95 6.54
CA GLY A 61 3.23 -13.13 6.71
C GLY A 61 4.70 -12.75 6.87
N MET A 62 5.18 -11.79 6.07
CA MET A 62 6.53 -11.23 6.20
C MET A 62 6.72 -10.54 7.56
N ASP A 63 5.76 -9.74 8.04
CA ASP A 63 5.87 -9.05 9.34
C ASP A 63 5.86 -10.02 10.54
N SER A 64 5.09 -11.11 10.43
CA SER A 64 4.96 -12.11 11.50
C SER A 64 6.21 -13.00 11.63
N ASP A 65 6.91 -13.26 10.52
CA ASP A 65 8.24 -13.90 10.52
C ASP A 65 9.33 -12.96 11.06
N ASN A 66 9.11 -11.65 10.93
CA ASN A 66 10.12 -10.64 11.21
C ASN A 66 10.10 -10.06 12.64
N GLY A 67 9.11 -10.37 13.50
CA GLY A 67 9.12 -10.16 14.97
C GLY A 67 9.36 -8.74 15.54
N VAL A 68 9.61 -7.72 14.71
CA VAL A 68 10.36 -6.49 15.07
C VAL A 68 9.66 -5.18 14.67
N GLY A 69 8.47 -5.23 14.04
CA GLY A 69 7.82 -4.05 13.43
C GLY A 69 7.47 -2.87 14.37
N CYS A 70 7.30 -3.08 15.67
CA CYS A 70 6.76 -2.04 16.58
C CYS A 70 7.79 -1.09 17.20
N ALA A 71 9.06 -1.50 17.35
CA ALA A 71 10.12 -0.57 17.76
C ALA A 71 10.64 0.22 16.56
N ALA A 72 10.72 -0.44 15.40
CA ALA A 72 11.20 0.11 14.13
C ALA A 72 10.36 1.27 13.57
N MET A 73 9.04 1.27 13.81
CA MET A 73 8.15 2.34 13.34
C MET A 73 8.28 3.62 14.16
N SER A 74 8.60 3.48 15.46
CA SER A 74 8.80 4.61 16.38
C SER A 74 10.15 5.29 16.17
N SER A 75 11.21 4.52 15.88
CA SER A 75 12.50 5.09 15.44
C SER A 75 12.39 5.75 14.05
N ALA A 76 11.64 5.15 13.11
CA ALA A 76 11.51 5.68 11.76
C ALA A 76 10.88 7.08 11.70
N GLN A 77 9.91 7.33 12.57
CA GLN A 77 9.23 8.63 12.64
C GLN A 77 10.10 9.71 13.30
N GLU A 78 10.93 9.31 14.26
CA GLU A 78 11.82 10.22 15.01
C GLU A 78 13.06 10.60 14.19
N GLU A 79 13.53 9.69 13.32
CA GLU A 79 14.78 9.82 12.56
C GLU A 79 14.60 10.41 11.15
N TRP A 80 13.44 10.22 10.49
CA TRP A 80 13.21 10.65 9.10
C TRP A 80 12.01 11.57 8.87
N GLY A 81 11.32 11.99 9.94
CA GLY A 81 10.11 12.82 9.86
C GLY A 81 10.29 14.14 9.10
N SER A 82 11.48 14.75 9.11
CA SER A 82 11.76 15.99 8.38
C SER A 82 12.15 15.77 6.91
N LEU A 83 12.84 14.67 6.56
CA LEU A 83 13.18 14.32 5.17
C LEU A 83 11.95 13.89 4.36
N LEU A 84 10.96 13.26 5.01
CA LEU A 84 9.64 13.03 4.42
C LEU A 84 8.82 14.33 4.29
N ALA A 85 9.17 15.38 5.05
CA ALA A 85 8.58 16.70 4.93
C ALA A 85 9.23 17.55 3.81
N ASP A 86 10.55 17.48 3.63
CA ASP A 86 11.29 18.17 2.56
C ASP A 86 10.94 17.62 1.16
N ARG A 87 10.67 16.31 1.06
CA ARG A 87 10.22 15.69 -0.19
C ARG A 87 8.85 16.17 -0.68
N ARG A 88 8.05 16.87 0.15
CA ARG A 88 6.74 17.44 -0.23
C ARG A 88 6.84 18.78 -0.97
N ASP A 89 7.94 19.51 -0.83
CA ASP A 89 8.15 20.80 -1.53
C ASP A 89 8.72 20.61 -2.96
N GLY A 90 9.35 19.46 -3.26
CA GLY A 90 9.93 19.14 -4.58
C GLY A 90 8.96 18.62 -5.65
N PHE A 91 7.71 18.26 -5.30
CA PHE A 91 6.68 17.82 -6.27
C PHE A 91 6.01 18.98 -7.04
N GLY A 92 6.65 20.17 -7.08
CA GLY A 92 6.16 21.38 -7.74
C GLY A 92 6.65 21.64 -9.17
N HIS A 93 7.42 20.76 -9.80
CA HIS A 93 7.91 20.99 -11.18
C HIS A 93 7.51 19.88 -12.14
N VAL A 94 6.28 20.00 -12.65
CA VAL A 94 5.86 19.42 -13.93
C VAL A 94 6.04 20.50 -14.99
N ALA A 95 6.92 20.24 -15.97
CA ALA A 95 6.93 20.85 -17.29
C ALA A 95 7.23 19.73 -18.31
#